data_AF-A0A4Q4PIM0-F1
#
_entry.id   AF-A0A4Q4PIM0-F1
#
_cell.length_a   1.000
_cell.length_b   1.000
_cell.length_c   1.000
_cell.angle_alpha   90.00
_cell.angle_beta   90.00
_cell.angle_gamma   90.00
#
_symmetry.space_group_name_H-M   'P 1'
#
loop_
_entity.id
_entity.type
_entity.pdbx_description
1 polymer ?
#
loop_
_entity_poly.entity_id
_entity_poly.type
_entity_poly.pdbx_seq_one_letter_code
_entity_poly.pdbx_strand_id
1 'polypeptide(L)'
;MYWRGSLPDVPLLDYSSTPSALDIESVVRQGHDLCQDLWTKASSIIIKFDSLEIWNEGVEDRSALVGPSHEVVITDYLDFIAMIDHCRFDIKVPETVDPDSPTSTRIQRAFDIQRTNLCVTYYCLKMVLLQRFYETGISEHLGVSGTSYSLALRRLDIASDMVRVLSEVSIESLQVNGEPCVEKIRRIGVTLLELIQQSHNLALTERAKSLFFTLLDVLSRLDSRVSEELDFNRGF
;
A
#
# COMPACT_ATOMS: atom_id res chain seq x y z
N MET A 1 -22.72 10.54 -12.27
CA MET A 1 -22.97 11.84 -11.61
C MET A 1 -22.87 11.61 -10.11
N TYR A 2 -21.65 11.55 -9.58
CA TYR A 2 -21.41 11.32 -8.15
C TYR A 2 -21.28 12.66 -7.46
N TRP A 3 -22.11 12.88 -6.45
CA TRP A 3 -22.07 14.04 -5.57
C TRP A 3 -20.70 14.13 -4.88
N ARG A 4 -19.77 14.94 -5.41
CA ARG A 4 -18.76 15.64 -4.60
C ARG A 4 -19.42 16.91 -4.05
N GLY A 5 -20.40 16.74 -3.17
CA GLY A 5 -20.69 17.81 -2.23
C GLY A 5 -19.55 17.77 -1.22
N SER A 6 -18.69 18.79 -1.18
CA SER A 6 -17.82 19.01 -0.03
C SER A 6 -18.75 19.08 1.18
N LEU A 7 -18.82 17.99 1.94
CA LEU A 7 -19.46 17.99 3.25
C LEU A 7 -18.89 19.17 4.02
N PRO A 8 -19.70 19.97 4.71
CA PRO A 8 -19.16 20.98 5.61
C PRO A 8 -18.15 20.29 6.53
N ASP A 9 -17.05 20.97 6.87
CA ASP A 9 -16.06 20.54 7.86
C ASP A 9 -16.75 20.48 9.22
N VAL A 10 -17.59 19.47 9.41
CA VAL A 10 -18.24 19.18 10.67
C VAL A 10 -17.19 18.48 11.49
N PRO A 11 -16.82 19.06 12.63
CA PRO A 11 -15.79 18.48 13.46
C PRO A 11 -16.31 17.16 14.08
N LEU A 12 -15.58 16.05 13.89
CA LEU A 12 -15.91 14.70 14.40
C LEU A 12 -15.61 14.53 15.88
N LEU A 13 -14.60 15.24 16.40
CA LEU A 13 -14.26 15.26 17.83
C LEU A 13 -15.06 16.33 18.59
N ASP A 14 -15.14 16.26 19.92
CA ASP A 14 -15.76 17.31 20.73
C ASP A 14 -14.73 18.43 21.01
N TYR A 15 -14.98 19.62 20.50
CA TYR A 15 -14.04 20.76 20.45
C TYR A 15 -14.08 21.68 21.66
N SER A 16 -14.65 21.21 22.76
CA SER A 16 -14.66 21.98 24.01
C SER A 16 -13.27 22.36 24.53
N SER A 17 -12.19 21.79 23.98
CA SER A 17 -10.81 22.04 24.40
C SER A 17 -9.83 22.09 23.21
N THR A 18 -9.39 23.29 22.84
CA THR A 18 -8.15 23.63 22.08
C THR A 18 -8.15 23.60 20.52
N PRO A 19 -7.57 24.62 19.86
CA PRO A 19 -7.37 24.67 18.39
C PRO A 19 -6.58 23.50 17.79
N SER A 20 -5.68 22.88 18.56
CA SER A 20 -4.83 21.76 18.13
C SER A 20 -5.60 20.49 17.78
N ALA A 21 -6.85 20.35 18.27
CA ALA A 21 -7.72 19.23 17.92
C ALA A 21 -8.17 19.27 16.45
N LEU A 22 -8.32 20.47 15.86
CA LEU A 22 -8.71 20.64 14.45
C LEU A 22 -7.59 20.17 13.51
N ASP A 23 -6.34 20.45 13.89
CA ASP A 23 -5.16 20.03 13.12
C ASP A 23 -5.00 18.50 13.15
N ILE A 24 -5.24 17.86 14.29
CA ILE A 24 -5.18 16.40 14.43
C ILE A 24 -6.28 15.73 13.60
N GLU A 25 -7.52 16.20 13.71
CA GLU A 25 -8.64 15.63 12.95
C GLU A 25 -8.43 15.79 11.44
N SER A 26 -7.95 16.95 10.99
CA SER A 26 -7.62 17.19 9.59
C SER A 26 -6.58 16.20 9.07
N VAL A 27 -5.56 15.89 9.87
CA VAL A 27 -4.55 14.92 9.48
C VAL A 27 -5.12 13.51 9.39
N VAL A 28 -5.85 13.06 10.41
CA VAL A 28 -6.47 11.73 10.41
C VAL A 28 -7.39 11.60 9.21
N ARG A 29 -8.14 12.65 8.88
CA ARG A 29 -8.99 12.65 7.68
C ARG A 29 -8.17 12.56 6.40
N GLN A 30 -7.10 13.35 6.28
CA GLN A 30 -6.21 13.34 5.13
C GLN A 30 -5.63 11.94 4.86
N GLY A 31 -5.13 11.24 5.89
CA GLY A 31 -4.58 9.90 5.70
C GLY A 31 -5.64 8.85 5.33
N HIS A 32 -6.89 9.03 5.78
CA HIS A 32 -8.00 8.16 5.40
C HIS A 32 -8.36 8.39 3.93
N ASP A 33 -8.52 9.64 3.53
CA ASP A 33 -8.88 10.04 2.17
C ASP A 33 -7.80 9.61 1.19
N LEU A 34 -6.52 9.77 1.54
CA LEU A 34 -5.41 9.31 0.71
C LEU A 34 -5.42 7.79 0.50
N CYS A 35 -5.78 7.01 1.52
CA CYS A 35 -5.92 5.56 1.37
C CYS A 35 -7.06 5.20 0.41
N GLN A 36 -8.19 5.92 0.46
CA GLN A 36 -9.30 5.75 -0.48
C GLN A 36 -8.91 6.18 -1.90
N ASP A 37 -8.16 7.26 -2.03
CA ASP A 37 -7.66 7.75 -3.30
C ASP A 37 -6.70 6.73 -3.94
N LEU A 38 -5.84 6.05 -3.16
CA LEU A 38 -4.96 4.99 -3.66
C LEU A 38 -5.78 3.85 -4.30
N TRP A 39 -6.80 3.37 -3.60
CA TRP A 39 -7.70 2.34 -4.13
C TRP A 39 -8.43 2.80 -5.38
N THR A 40 -8.93 4.03 -5.36
CA THR A 40 -9.67 4.62 -6.48
C THR A 40 -8.78 4.77 -7.71
N LYS A 41 -7.57 5.31 -7.54
CA LYS A 41 -6.60 5.50 -8.63
C LYS A 41 -6.14 4.15 -9.18
N ALA A 42 -5.76 3.19 -8.33
CA ALA A 42 -5.36 1.86 -8.77
C ALA A 42 -6.49 1.13 -9.52
N SER A 43 -7.72 1.19 -9.00
CA SER A 43 -8.88 0.58 -9.68
C SER A 43 -9.17 1.25 -11.01
N SER A 44 -9.09 2.59 -11.08
CA SER A 44 -9.25 3.32 -12.34
C SER A 44 -8.19 2.96 -13.35
N ILE A 45 -6.93 2.78 -12.94
CA ILE A 45 -5.85 2.33 -13.81
C ILE A 45 -6.19 0.96 -14.39
N ILE A 46 -6.56 -0.01 -13.54
CA ILE A 46 -6.93 -1.37 -13.97
C ILE A 46 -8.12 -1.34 -14.93
N ILE A 47 -9.19 -0.59 -14.63
CA ILE A 47 -10.38 -0.53 -15.51
C ILE A 47 -10.06 0.10 -16.87
N LYS A 48 -9.33 1.22 -16.87
CA LYS A 48 -8.91 1.88 -18.13
C LYS A 48 -8.07 0.92 -18.95
N PHE A 49 -7.20 0.18 -18.27
CA PHE A 49 -6.31 -0.77 -18.88
C PHE A 49 -7.06 -1.98 -19.48
N ASP A 50 -7.89 -2.66 -18.69
CA ASP A 50 -8.71 -3.81 -19.13
C ASP A 50 -9.62 -3.39 -20.31
N SER A 51 -10.12 -2.15 -20.29
CA SER A 51 -10.89 -1.61 -21.42
C SER A 51 -10.04 -1.54 -22.69
N LEU A 52 -8.81 -1.01 -22.62
CA LEU A 52 -7.91 -0.93 -23.77
C LEU A 52 -7.53 -2.29 -24.32
N GLU A 53 -7.39 -3.30 -23.46
CA GLU A 53 -7.16 -4.68 -23.88
C GLU A 53 -8.33 -5.21 -24.73
N ILE A 54 -9.57 -5.07 -24.25
CA ILE A 54 -10.78 -5.50 -24.97
C ILE A 54 -10.89 -4.82 -26.35
N TRP A 55 -10.59 -3.52 -26.43
CA TRP A 55 -10.63 -2.79 -27.71
C TRP A 55 -9.54 -3.22 -28.70
N ASN A 56 -8.46 -3.83 -28.20
CA ASN A 56 -7.32 -4.27 -28.98
C ASN A 56 -7.36 -5.77 -29.32
N GLU A 57 -8.36 -6.52 -28.83
CA GLU A 57 -8.60 -7.91 -29.22
C GLU A 57 -8.98 -7.99 -30.71
N GLY A 58 -8.02 -8.40 -31.54
CA GLY A 58 -8.22 -8.62 -32.99
C GLY A 58 -7.30 -7.81 -33.89
N VAL A 59 -6.42 -6.95 -33.35
CA VAL A 59 -5.41 -6.22 -34.13
C VAL A 59 -4.09 -7.00 -34.11
N GLU A 60 -3.65 -7.45 -35.29
CA GLU A 60 -2.46 -8.30 -35.46
C GLU A 60 -1.14 -7.56 -35.15
N ASP A 61 -1.11 -6.24 -35.30
CA ASP A 61 0.07 -5.40 -35.01
C ASP A 61 -0.12 -4.56 -33.74
N ARG A 62 0.26 -5.14 -32.60
CA ARG A 62 0.20 -4.48 -31.28
C ARG A 62 1.18 -3.31 -31.13
N SER A 63 2.17 -3.18 -32.03
CA SER A 63 3.15 -2.08 -31.98
C SER A 63 2.58 -0.75 -32.47
N ALA A 64 1.56 -0.80 -33.36
CA ALA A 64 0.85 0.36 -33.88
C ALA A 64 -0.29 0.84 -32.96
N LEU A 65 -0.65 0.06 -31.94
CA LEU A 65 -1.70 0.36 -30.96
C LEU A 65 -1.23 1.19 -29.76
N VAL A 66 0.07 1.56 -29.73
CA VAL A 66 0.64 2.55 -28.82
C VAL A 66 0.11 3.93 -29.19
N GLY A 67 -1.17 4.14 -28.96
CA GLY A 67 -1.86 5.39 -29.12
C GLY A 67 -1.86 6.21 -27.83
N PRO A 68 -2.42 7.43 -27.86
CA PRO A 68 -2.56 8.33 -26.69
C PRO A 68 -3.22 7.67 -25.47
N SER A 69 -3.93 6.56 -25.64
CA SER A 69 -4.57 5.81 -24.56
C SER A 69 -3.60 5.11 -23.60
N HIS A 70 -2.45 4.62 -24.07
CA HIS A 70 -1.45 3.99 -23.19
C HIS A 70 -0.69 5.05 -22.39
N GLU A 71 -0.42 6.20 -22.99
CA GLU A 71 0.19 7.36 -22.33
C GLU A 71 -0.65 7.85 -21.14
N VAL A 72 -1.98 7.81 -21.26
CA VAL A 72 -2.90 8.12 -20.16
C VAL A 72 -2.75 7.14 -18.99
N VAL A 73 -2.65 5.83 -19.25
CA VAL A 73 -2.44 4.82 -18.19
C VAL A 73 -1.08 5.03 -17.53
N ILE A 74 -0.03 5.29 -18.31
CA ILE A 74 1.31 5.54 -17.78
C ILE A 74 1.30 6.79 -16.91
N THR A 75 0.67 7.87 -17.36
CA THR A 75 0.52 9.11 -16.60
C THR A 75 -0.23 8.85 -15.29
N ASP A 76 -1.35 8.11 -15.33
CA ASP A 76 -2.08 7.74 -14.13
C ASP A 76 -1.24 6.88 -13.17
N TYR A 77 -0.39 5.99 -13.70
CA TYR A 77 0.53 5.21 -12.88
C TYR A 77 1.63 6.07 -12.27
N LEU A 78 2.18 7.05 -13.01
CA LEU A 78 3.14 8.01 -12.49
C LEU A 78 2.53 8.88 -11.38
N ASP A 79 1.28 9.30 -11.54
CA ASP A 79 0.54 9.97 -10.47
C ASP A 79 0.39 9.05 -9.26
N PHE A 80 0.02 7.77 -9.48
CA PHE A 80 -0.13 6.78 -8.41
C PHE A 80 1.15 6.60 -7.61
N ILE A 81 2.32 6.46 -8.26
CA ILE A 81 3.59 6.30 -7.55
C ILE A 81 3.92 7.56 -6.73
N ALA A 82 3.57 8.74 -7.24
CA ALA A 82 3.81 10.01 -6.57
C ALA A 82 2.84 10.28 -5.40
N MET A 83 1.73 9.54 -5.28
CA MET A 83 0.76 9.76 -4.20
C MET A 83 1.36 9.64 -2.80
N ILE A 84 2.37 8.77 -2.63
CA ILE A 84 3.05 8.58 -1.35
C ILE A 84 4.12 9.64 -1.08
N ASP A 85 4.71 10.24 -2.13
CA ASP A 85 5.70 11.33 -2.00
C ASP A 85 5.07 12.61 -1.44
N HIS A 86 3.79 12.82 -1.75
CA HIS A 86 3.00 13.93 -1.22
C HIS A 86 2.46 13.67 0.18
N CYS A 87 2.61 12.45 0.69
CA CYS A 87 2.18 12.11 2.02
C CYS A 87 3.17 12.70 3.02
N ARG A 88 2.76 13.78 3.69
CA ARG A 88 3.50 14.36 4.81
C ARG A 88 3.40 13.43 6.01
N PHE A 89 4.14 12.32 6.01
CA PHE A 89 4.24 11.44 7.17
C PHE A 89 4.99 12.09 8.35
N ASP A 90 5.51 13.30 8.16
CA ASP A 90 6.02 14.18 9.22
C ASP A 90 4.89 14.84 10.04
N ILE A 91 3.72 14.19 10.21
CA ILE A 91 2.76 14.67 11.20
C ILE A 91 3.31 14.31 12.57
N LYS A 92 4.16 15.21 13.06
CA LYS A 92 4.51 15.27 14.47
C LYS A 92 3.27 15.70 15.23
N VAL A 93 3.11 15.12 16.42
CA VAL A 93 2.16 15.64 17.41
C VAL A 93 2.32 17.17 17.48
N PRO A 94 1.24 17.96 17.36
CA PRO A 94 1.35 19.42 17.40
C PRO A 94 2.15 19.87 18.63
N GLU A 95 3.05 20.83 18.47
CA GLU A 95 3.95 21.31 19.56
C GLU A 95 3.17 21.82 20.79
N THR A 96 1.87 22.09 20.62
CA THR A 96 0.94 22.51 21.67
C THR A 96 0.51 21.39 22.61
N VAL A 97 0.71 20.12 22.25
CA VAL A 97 0.40 18.97 23.09
C VAL A 97 1.66 18.59 23.85
N ASP A 98 1.54 18.46 25.18
CA ASP A 98 2.62 17.96 26.03
C ASP A 98 3.08 16.59 25.51
N PRO A 99 4.36 16.44 25.08
CA PRO A 99 4.85 15.22 24.45
C PRO A 99 4.74 14.00 25.36
N ASP A 100 4.81 14.20 26.68
CA ASP A 100 4.72 13.15 27.69
C ASP A 100 3.28 12.88 28.14
N SER A 101 2.30 13.59 27.58
CA SER A 101 0.90 13.37 27.91
C SER A 101 0.37 12.06 27.30
N PRO A 102 -0.56 11.36 27.99
CA PRO A 102 -1.22 10.18 27.43
C PRO A 102 -1.99 10.50 26.13
N THR A 103 -2.39 11.76 25.95
CA THR A 103 -3.05 12.25 24.73
C THR A 103 -2.07 12.26 23.55
N SER A 104 -0.85 12.78 23.72
CA SER A 104 0.22 12.74 22.72
C SER A 104 0.49 11.31 22.25
N THR A 105 0.63 10.37 23.19
CA THR A 105 0.85 8.95 22.88
C THR A 105 -0.31 8.35 22.07
N ARG A 106 -1.56 8.68 22.41
CA ARG A 106 -2.75 8.18 21.69
C ARG A 106 -2.83 8.74 20.26
N ILE A 107 -2.50 10.02 20.09
CA ILE A 107 -2.47 10.67 18.76
C ILE A 107 -1.39 10.04 17.89
N GLN A 108 -0.17 9.92 18.41
CA GLN A 108 0.94 9.29 17.70
C GLN A 108 0.59 7.86 17.26
N ARG A 109 -0.01 7.08 18.17
CA ARG A 109 -0.49 5.73 17.86
C ARG A 109 -1.51 5.71 16.72
N ALA A 110 -2.46 6.64 16.70
CA ALA A 110 -3.45 6.73 15.61
C ALA A 110 -2.79 7.03 14.26
N PHE A 111 -1.78 7.91 14.23
CA PHE A 111 -1.00 8.19 13.04
C PHE A 111 -0.19 6.98 12.57
N ASP A 112 0.43 6.25 13.50
CA ASP A 112 1.19 5.04 13.15
C ASP A 112 0.29 3.93 12.58
N ILE A 113 -0.92 3.74 13.13
CA ILE A 113 -1.92 2.82 12.58
C ILE A 113 -2.29 3.20 11.15
N GLN A 114 -2.59 4.47 10.91
CA GLN A 114 -3.00 4.95 9.59
C GLN A 114 -1.86 4.88 8.56
N ARG A 115 -0.66 5.30 8.96
CA ARG A 115 0.56 5.20 8.14
C ARG A 115 0.85 3.76 7.75
N THR A 116 0.72 2.84 8.71
CA THR A 116 0.89 1.40 8.46
C THR A 116 -0.09 0.92 7.38
N ASN A 117 -1.38 1.22 7.51
CA ASN A 117 -2.38 0.84 6.51
C ASN A 117 -2.08 1.40 5.12
N LEU A 118 -1.70 2.68 5.07
CA LEU A 118 -1.44 3.39 3.84
C LEU A 118 -0.24 2.79 3.09
N CYS A 119 0.89 2.62 3.78
CA CYS A 119 2.10 2.06 3.18
C CYS A 119 1.88 0.60 2.74
N VAL A 120 1.26 -0.23 3.57
CA VAL A 120 0.94 -1.63 3.23
C VAL A 120 0.01 -1.70 2.02
N THR A 121 -1.00 -0.84 1.97
CA THR A 121 -1.92 -0.73 0.84
C THR A 121 -1.21 -0.28 -0.43
N TYR A 122 -0.36 0.75 -0.35
CA TYR A 122 0.42 1.26 -1.48
C TYR A 122 1.28 0.17 -2.12
N TYR A 123 2.13 -0.52 -1.36
CA TYR A 123 3.02 -1.54 -1.91
C TYR A 123 2.26 -2.77 -2.42
N CYS A 124 1.17 -3.15 -1.76
CA CYS A 124 0.29 -4.20 -2.26
C CYS A 124 -0.32 -3.83 -3.61
N LEU A 125 -0.87 -2.62 -3.75
CA LEU A 125 -1.45 -2.15 -5.01
C LEU A 125 -0.39 -1.97 -6.10
N LYS A 126 0.79 -1.46 -5.75
CA LYS A 126 1.93 -1.34 -6.67
C LYS A 126 2.33 -2.70 -7.24
N MET A 127 2.32 -3.76 -6.42
CA MET A 127 2.57 -5.13 -6.86
C MET A 127 1.48 -5.63 -7.82
N VAL A 128 0.20 -5.41 -7.47
CA VAL A 128 -0.95 -5.81 -8.31
C VAL A 128 -0.91 -5.10 -9.67
N LEU A 129 -0.65 -3.80 -9.69
CA LEU A 129 -0.54 -3.04 -10.93
C LEU A 129 0.63 -3.55 -11.79
N LEU A 130 1.81 -3.76 -11.19
CA LEU A 130 2.98 -4.30 -11.89
C LEU A 130 2.68 -5.67 -12.53
N GLN A 131 2.01 -6.55 -11.78
CA GLN A 131 1.57 -7.85 -12.30
C GLN A 131 0.68 -7.69 -13.52
N ARG A 132 -0.36 -6.86 -13.40
CA ARG A 132 -1.33 -6.66 -14.45
C ARG A 132 -0.71 -6.09 -15.71
N PHE A 133 0.19 -5.12 -15.59
CA PHE A 133 0.90 -4.55 -16.73
C PHE A 133 1.84 -5.53 -17.44
N TYR A 134 2.37 -6.51 -16.71
CA TYR A 134 3.19 -7.56 -17.31
C TYR A 134 2.37 -8.59 -18.07
N GLU A 135 1.28 -9.08 -17.49
CA GLU A 135 0.40 -10.11 -18.09
C GLU A 135 -0.15 -9.69 -19.46
N THR A 136 -0.19 -8.40 -19.71
CA THR A 136 -0.89 -7.73 -20.80
C THR A 136 0.08 -7.05 -21.78
N GLY A 137 1.40 -7.15 -21.53
CA GLY A 137 2.44 -6.77 -22.49
C GLY A 137 2.77 -5.27 -22.57
N ILE A 138 2.33 -4.45 -21.60
CA ILE A 138 2.60 -3.00 -21.58
C ILE A 138 3.75 -2.64 -20.61
N SER A 139 4.30 -3.64 -19.91
CA SER A 139 5.44 -3.52 -18.98
C SER A 139 6.64 -2.75 -19.54
N GLU A 140 6.93 -2.89 -20.84
CA GLU A 140 7.99 -2.16 -21.55
C GLU A 140 7.86 -0.64 -21.44
N HIS A 141 6.62 -0.13 -21.43
CA HIS A 141 6.33 1.30 -21.34
C HIS A 141 6.44 1.85 -19.92
N LEU A 142 6.53 0.97 -18.92
CA LEU A 142 6.73 1.34 -17.51
C LEU A 142 8.20 1.29 -17.11
N GLY A 143 9.11 1.23 -18.09
CA GLY A 143 10.54 1.13 -17.86
C GLY A 143 10.95 -0.22 -17.26
N VAL A 144 10.12 -1.25 -17.42
CA VAL A 144 10.45 -2.65 -17.13
C VAL A 144 10.66 -3.28 -18.49
N SER A 145 11.89 -3.65 -18.85
CA SER A 145 12.09 -4.40 -20.11
C SER A 145 11.12 -5.58 -20.16
N GLY A 146 10.58 -5.96 -21.32
CA GLY A 146 9.55 -6.99 -21.45
C GLY A 146 10.01 -8.40 -21.06
N THR A 147 11.21 -8.53 -20.51
CA THR A 147 11.78 -9.78 -20.04
C THR A 147 11.22 -10.19 -18.68
N SER A 148 11.04 -11.50 -18.49
CA SER A 148 10.67 -12.08 -17.19
C SER A 148 11.65 -11.71 -16.07
N TYR A 149 12.93 -11.51 -16.39
CA TYR A 149 13.96 -11.15 -15.41
C TYR A 149 13.78 -9.74 -14.82
N SER A 150 13.51 -8.75 -15.65
CA SER A 150 13.27 -7.37 -15.19
C SER A 150 12.00 -7.25 -14.36
N LEU A 151 10.96 -8.00 -14.70
CA LEU A 151 9.77 -8.10 -13.86
C LEU A 151 10.13 -8.68 -12.48
N ALA A 152 10.91 -9.77 -12.46
CA ALA A 152 11.32 -10.42 -11.22
C ALA A 152 12.11 -9.47 -10.31
N LEU A 153 13.00 -8.65 -10.87
CA LEU A 153 13.71 -7.60 -10.13
C LEU A 153 12.75 -6.54 -9.56
N ARG A 154 11.79 -6.05 -10.36
CA ARG A 154 10.83 -5.04 -9.88
C ARG A 154 9.90 -5.58 -8.79
N ARG A 155 9.45 -6.83 -8.91
CA ARG A 155 8.69 -7.50 -7.84
C ARG A 155 9.53 -7.62 -6.57
N LEU A 156 10.82 -7.96 -6.70
CA LEU A 156 11.73 -8.05 -5.57
C LEU A 156 11.94 -6.68 -4.89
N ASP A 157 12.07 -5.60 -5.66
CA ASP A 157 12.21 -4.24 -5.14
C ASP A 157 10.97 -3.84 -4.32
N ILE A 158 9.76 -4.01 -4.88
CA ILE A 158 8.50 -3.70 -4.19
C ILE A 158 8.36 -4.52 -2.91
N ALA A 159 8.68 -5.82 -2.96
CA ALA A 159 8.65 -6.68 -1.78
C ALA A 159 9.68 -6.26 -0.73
N SER A 160 10.87 -5.82 -1.15
CA SER A 160 11.90 -5.31 -0.25
C SER A 160 11.45 -4.04 0.46
N ASP A 161 10.81 -3.11 -0.25
CA ASP A 161 10.29 -1.86 0.34
C ASP A 161 9.13 -2.14 1.30
N MET A 162 8.23 -3.06 0.95
CA MET A 162 7.18 -3.53 1.85
C MET A 162 7.76 -4.13 3.13
N VAL A 163 8.75 -5.03 3.03
CA VAL A 163 9.40 -5.64 4.21
C VAL A 163 10.11 -4.60 5.06
N ARG A 164 10.70 -3.56 4.46
CA ARG A 164 11.28 -2.43 5.20
C ARG A 164 10.21 -1.73 6.04
N VAL A 165 9.07 -1.37 5.44
CA VAL A 165 7.92 -0.79 6.17
C VAL A 165 7.49 -1.70 7.31
N LEU A 166 7.31 -2.99 7.06
CA LEU A 166 6.86 -3.95 8.09
C LEU A 166 7.86 -4.09 9.26
N SER A 167 9.14 -3.84 9.01
CA SER A 167 10.19 -3.87 10.03
C SER A 167 10.23 -2.61 10.90
N GLU A 168 9.70 -1.50 10.41
CA GLU A 168 9.71 -0.18 11.08
C GLU A 168 8.41 0.10 11.87
N VAL A 169 7.30 -0.52 11.47
CA VAL A 169 6.00 -0.32 12.14
C VAL A 169 5.86 -1.17 13.40
N SER A 170 5.07 -0.69 14.36
CA SER A 170 4.75 -1.48 15.55
C SER A 170 3.80 -2.63 15.22
N ILE A 171 3.97 -3.77 15.90
CA ILE A 171 3.05 -4.92 15.75
C ILE A 171 1.60 -4.53 16.08
N GLU A 172 1.44 -3.66 17.08
CA GLU A 172 0.12 -3.11 17.44
C GLU A 172 -0.55 -2.38 16.27
N SER A 173 0.20 -1.61 15.48
CA SER A 173 -0.36 -0.91 14.31
C SER A 173 -0.86 -1.87 13.24
N LEU A 174 -0.16 -2.99 13.07
CA LEU A 174 -0.57 -4.06 12.15
C LEU A 174 -1.82 -4.79 12.67
N GLN A 175 -1.88 -5.10 13.98
CA GLN A 175 -3.02 -5.77 14.61
C GLN A 175 -4.31 -4.95 14.52
N VAL A 176 -4.25 -3.63 14.79
CA VAL A 176 -5.44 -2.76 14.74
C VAL A 176 -6.02 -2.66 13.33
N ASN A 177 -5.17 -2.71 12.29
CA ASN A 177 -5.65 -2.75 10.90
C ASN A 177 -6.26 -4.10 10.50
N GLY A 178 -6.03 -5.15 11.32
CA GLY A 178 -6.70 -6.44 11.24
C GLY A 178 -6.40 -7.23 9.98
N GLU A 179 -7.24 -8.25 9.77
CA GLU A 179 -7.09 -9.23 8.70
C GLU A 179 -6.95 -8.64 7.29
N PRO A 180 -7.64 -7.55 6.89
CA PRO A 180 -7.43 -6.94 5.58
C PRO A 180 -6.00 -6.45 5.36
N CYS A 181 -5.29 -6.02 6.40
CA CYS A 181 -3.87 -5.65 6.31
C CYS A 181 -2.98 -6.89 6.21
N VAL A 182 -3.27 -7.91 7.02
CA VAL A 182 -2.53 -9.19 6.98
C VAL A 182 -2.62 -9.85 5.61
N GLU A 183 -3.79 -9.83 4.98
CA GLU A 183 -3.98 -10.40 3.65
C GLU A 183 -3.13 -9.71 2.57
N LYS A 184 -2.95 -8.38 2.66
CA LYS A 184 -2.05 -7.63 1.76
C LYS A 184 -0.59 -8.08 1.94
N ILE A 185 -0.18 -8.35 3.18
CA ILE A 185 1.16 -8.88 3.50
C ILE A 185 1.30 -10.29 2.93
N ARG A 186 0.31 -11.17 3.11
CA ARG A 186 0.34 -12.54 2.55
C ARG A 186 0.47 -12.54 1.03
N ARG A 187 -0.21 -11.63 0.32
CA ARG A 187 -0.07 -11.47 -1.14
C ARG A 187 1.37 -11.19 -1.58
N ILE A 188 2.09 -10.35 -0.85
CA ILE A 188 3.53 -10.10 -1.11
C ILE A 188 4.35 -11.38 -0.84
N GLY A 189 3.99 -12.13 0.21
CA GLY A 189 4.57 -13.45 0.49
C GLY A 189 4.38 -14.45 -0.66
N VAL A 190 3.19 -14.49 -1.27
CA VAL A 190 2.92 -15.33 -2.46
C VAL A 190 3.82 -14.93 -3.63
N THR A 191 3.95 -13.64 -3.91
CA THR A 191 4.86 -13.17 -4.97
C THR A 191 6.32 -13.56 -4.69
N LEU A 192 6.78 -13.48 -3.45
CA LEU A 192 8.13 -13.92 -3.09
C LEU A 192 8.31 -15.43 -3.27
N LEU A 193 7.30 -16.25 -2.93
CA LEU A 193 7.33 -17.69 -3.18
C LEU A 193 7.41 -18.02 -4.67
N GLU A 194 6.65 -17.33 -5.51
CA GLU A 194 6.74 -17.47 -6.97
C GLU A 194 8.17 -17.16 -7.46
N LEU A 195 8.78 -16.07 -6.99
CA LEU A 195 10.16 -15.72 -7.34
C LEU A 195 11.16 -16.79 -6.90
N ILE A 196 10.98 -17.37 -5.70
CA ILE A 196 11.84 -18.45 -5.20
C ILE A 196 11.74 -19.70 -6.08
N GLN A 197 10.54 -20.01 -6.58
CA GLN A 197 10.30 -21.22 -7.38
C GLN A 197 10.68 -21.06 -8.87
N GLN A 198 10.49 -19.87 -9.44
CA GLN A 198 10.57 -19.65 -10.88
C GLN A 198 11.89 -19.01 -11.34
N SER A 199 12.70 -18.47 -10.43
CA SER A 199 13.95 -17.81 -10.81
C SER A 199 15.10 -18.79 -11.06
N HIS A 200 15.78 -18.63 -12.19
CA HIS A 200 17.04 -19.35 -12.49
C HIS A 200 18.28 -18.61 -11.96
N ASN A 201 18.10 -17.45 -11.32
CA ASN A 201 19.18 -16.63 -10.78
C ASN A 201 19.28 -16.84 -9.26
N LEU A 202 20.37 -17.50 -8.84
CA LEU A 202 20.60 -17.84 -7.43
C LEU A 202 20.60 -16.61 -6.50
N ALA A 203 21.16 -15.48 -6.92
CA ALA A 203 21.20 -14.27 -6.09
C ALA A 203 19.79 -13.68 -5.87
N LEU A 204 18.94 -13.71 -6.91
CA LEU A 204 17.54 -13.31 -6.81
C LEU A 204 16.79 -14.26 -5.86
N THR A 205 16.97 -15.57 -6.03
CA THR A 205 16.34 -16.59 -5.18
C THR A 205 16.72 -16.40 -3.70
N GLU A 206 18.00 -16.24 -3.39
CA GLU A 206 18.47 -16.07 -2.00
C GLU A 206 17.96 -14.75 -1.40
N ARG A 207 17.92 -13.67 -2.18
CA ARG A 207 17.34 -12.41 -1.70
C ARG A 207 15.83 -12.55 -1.44
N ALA A 208 15.09 -13.22 -2.32
CA ALA A 208 13.66 -13.47 -2.15
C ALA A 208 13.38 -14.32 -0.90
N LYS A 209 14.18 -15.38 -0.66
CA LYS A 209 14.09 -16.18 0.57
C LYS A 209 14.30 -15.34 1.83
N SER A 210 15.33 -14.51 1.85
CA SER A 210 15.61 -13.62 2.99
C SER A 210 14.42 -12.71 3.31
N LEU A 211 13.84 -12.07 2.29
CA LEU A 211 12.65 -11.22 2.45
C LEU A 211 11.43 -12.02 2.93
N PHE A 212 11.24 -13.22 2.38
CA PHE A 212 10.12 -14.09 2.74
C PHE A 212 10.19 -14.54 4.20
N PHE A 213 11.38 -14.90 4.71
CA PHE A 213 11.55 -15.26 6.11
C PHE A 213 11.26 -14.09 7.06
N THR A 214 11.67 -12.86 6.72
CA THR A 214 11.31 -11.68 7.51
C THR A 214 9.79 -11.45 7.52
N LEU A 215 9.14 -11.61 6.36
CA LEU A 215 7.69 -11.49 6.27
C LEU A 215 6.96 -12.56 7.10
N LEU A 216 7.47 -13.81 7.10
CA LEU A 216 6.93 -14.88 7.94
C LEU A 216 7.09 -14.60 9.44
N ASP A 217 8.24 -14.06 9.87
CA ASP A 217 8.43 -13.65 11.27
C ASP A 217 7.36 -12.63 11.69
N VAL A 218 7.14 -11.59 10.89
CA VAL A 218 6.09 -10.59 11.14
C VAL A 218 4.72 -11.24 11.24
N LEU A 219 4.34 -12.11 10.31
CA LEU A 219 3.06 -12.82 10.33
C LEU A 219 2.91 -13.71 11.58
N SER A 220 3.96 -14.45 11.94
CA SER A 220 3.94 -15.32 13.12
C SER A 220 3.73 -14.56 14.44
N ARG A 221 4.30 -13.35 14.53
CA ARG A 221 4.16 -12.46 15.70
C ARG A 221 2.76 -11.86 15.81
N LEU A 222 2.08 -11.68 14.67
CA LEU A 222 0.67 -11.27 14.64
C LEU A 222 -0.22 -12.40 15.15
N ASP A 223 0.00 -13.64 14.69
CA ASP A 223 -0.77 -14.80 15.14
C ASP A 223 -0.54 -15.15 16.63
N SER A 224 0.70 -15.03 17.12
CA SER A 224 1.03 -15.36 18.51
C SER A 224 0.40 -14.39 19.51
N ARG A 225 0.40 -13.08 19.21
CA ARG A 225 -0.20 -12.07 20.08
C ARG A 225 -1.72 -12.08 20.07
N VAL A 226 -2.33 -12.34 18.92
CA VAL A 226 -3.78 -12.56 18.84
C VAL A 226 -4.17 -13.75 19.72
N SER A 227 -3.37 -14.82 19.72
CA SER A 227 -3.60 -15.97 20.59
C SER A 227 -3.46 -15.61 22.09
N GLU A 228 -2.44 -14.85 22.48
CA GLU A 228 -2.25 -14.37 23.86
C GLU A 228 -3.43 -13.50 24.35
N GLU A 229 -3.93 -12.58 23.52
CA GLU A 229 -5.08 -11.73 23.84
C GLU A 229 -6.39 -12.54 23.99
N LEU A 230 -6.57 -13.58 23.17
CA LEU A 230 -7.71 -14.48 23.24
C LEU A 230 -7.67 -15.37 24.48
N ASP A 231 -6.49 -15.85 24.87
CA ASP A 231 -6.30 -16.65 26.09
C ASP A 231 -6.53 -15.80 27.35
N PHE A 232 -6.07 -14.54 27.36
CA PHE A 232 -6.33 -13.60 28.45
C PHE A 232 -7.84 -13.30 28.61
N ASN A 233 -8.56 -13.12 27.50
CA ASN A 233 -10.01 -12.84 27.52
C ASN A 233 -10.88 -14.06 27.84
N ARG A 234 -10.35 -15.29 27.76
CA ARG A 234 -11.04 -16.53 28.18
C ARG A 234 -10.78 -16.92 29.64
N GLY A 235 -9.94 -16.16 30.34
CA GLY A 235 -9.56 -16.39 31.74
C GLY A 235 -10.46 -15.74 32.80
N PHE A 236 -11.63 -15.21 32.42
CA PHE A 236 -12.63 -14.62 33.34
C PHE A 236 -13.97 -15.37 33.28
#